data_AF-A0A9N9SIK0-F1
#
_entry.id   AF-A0A9N9SIK0-F1
#
_cell.length_a   1.000
_cell.length_b   1.000
_cell.length_c   1.000
_cell.angle_alpha   90.00
_cell.angle_beta   90.00
_cell.angle_gamma   90.00
#
_symmetry.space_group_name_H-M   'P 1'
#
loop_
_entity.id
_entity.type
_entity.pdbx_description
1 polymer ?
#
loop_
_entity_poly.entity_id
_entity_poly.type
_entity_poly.pdbx_seq_one_letter_code
_entity_poly.pdbx_strand_id
1 'polypeptide(L)'
;MSINIQSSKELSHVKIMNISDSLKNIYSGPFSNYLAISTSLDSLIEQQSKLVDGLFKLHINLVDITLKYKKPLLPQEEGIFMGTIMKQIEVIKKFTTENETRSEYLLCVSRFIDIFSWITQREIGDFLEILNNKLSIYKNDIMNGTPSYDRVHKKWLESWIETLEKLSDFVMNNYLNGLTWMGTEKLPVQFLLGDIASEFRNFDHLALFKEINQGENIVRILRHRSDDDGETSTSVE
;
A
#
# COMPACT_ATOMS: atom_id res chain seq x y z
N MET A 1 10.77 21.35 41.50
CA MET A 1 10.80 20.12 40.68
C MET A 1 10.92 20.53 39.21
N SER A 2 12.14 20.73 38.73
CA SER A 2 12.42 21.13 37.33
C SER A 2 13.11 20.02 36.54
N ILE A 3 12.99 18.78 37.03
CA ILE A 3 13.55 17.61 36.38
C ILE A 3 12.53 17.16 35.32
N ASN A 4 13.02 16.92 34.10
CA ASN A 4 12.46 16.00 33.10
C ASN A 4 11.56 16.52 31.97
N ILE A 5 11.33 17.83 31.77
CA ILE A 5 10.58 18.30 30.58
C ILE A 5 11.42 18.21 29.30
N GLN A 6 12.72 18.55 29.37
CA GLN A 6 13.65 18.49 28.23
C GLN A 6 13.87 17.05 27.75
N SER A 7 14.18 16.15 28.68
CA SER A 7 14.35 14.71 28.45
C SER A 7 13.08 14.07 27.88
N SER A 8 11.90 14.40 28.42
CA SER A 8 10.62 13.89 27.88
C SER A 8 10.35 14.35 26.44
N LYS A 9 10.73 15.57 26.06
CA LYS A 9 10.61 16.05 24.68
C LYS A 9 11.59 15.35 23.74
N GLU A 10 12.84 15.16 24.16
CA GLU A 10 13.84 14.42 23.39
C GLU A 10 13.42 12.96 23.16
N LEU A 11 12.94 12.28 24.20
CA LEU A 11 12.38 10.92 24.11
C LEU A 11 11.19 10.84 23.14
N SER A 12 10.30 11.83 23.14
CA SER A 12 9.17 11.90 22.20
C SER A 12 9.61 12.11 20.75
N HIS A 13 10.65 12.93 20.54
CA HIS A 13 11.17 13.23 19.21
C HIS A 13 11.91 12.02 18.61
N VAL A 14 12.73 11.33 19.41
CA VAL A 14 13.40 10.08 19.02
C VAL A 14 12.38 9.01 18.67
N LYS A 15 11.30 8.87 19.46
CA LYS A 15 10.22 7.93 19.14
C LYS A 15 9.56 8.24 17.80
N ILE A 16 9.26 9.52 17.52
CA ILE A 16 8.64 9.94 16.25
C ILE A 16 9.54 9.62 15.04
N MET A 17 10.84 9.94 15.11
CA MET A 17 11.77 9.61 14.03
C MET A 17 11.82 8.10 13.79
N ASN A 18 11.95 7.31 14.85
CA ASN A 18 12.01 5.85 14.75
C ASN A 18 10.77 5.25 14.09
N ILE A 19 9.57 5.80 14.32
CA ILE A 19 8.33 5.34 13.66
C ILE A 19 8.40 5.61 12.15
N SER A 20 8.68 6.86 11.76
CA SER A 20 8.73 7.25 10.34
C SER A 20 9.79 6.44 9.58
N ASP A 21 10.99 6.32 10.15
CA ASP A 21 12.10 5.59 9.55
C ASP A 21 11.81 4.10 9.44
N SER A 22 11.20 3.49 10.48
CA SER A 22 10.85 2.07 10.45
C SER A 22 9.91 1.75 9.29
N LEU A 23 8.87 2.55 9.06
CA LEU A 23 7.95 2.32 7.95
C LEU A 23 8.62 2.53 6.58
N LYS A 24 9.46 3.58 6.46
CA LYS A 24 10.23 3.85 5.23
C LYS A 24 11.24 2.75 4.92
N ASN A 25 11.82 2.12 5.95
CA ASN A 25 12.73 0.98 5.78
C ASN A 25 12.00 -0.27 5.26
N ILE A 26 10.73 -0.47 5.60
CA ILE A 26 9.91 -1.55 5.00
C ILE A 26 9.71 -1.27 3.51
N TYR A 27 9.41 -0.03 3.16
CA TYR A 27 9.22 0.41 1.79
C TYR A 27 10.49 0.25 0.93
N SER A 28 11.64 0.74 1.42
CA SER A 28 12.92 0.66 0.70
C SER A 28 13.60 -0.71 0.77
N GLY A 29 13.17 -1.58 1.70
CA GLY A 29 13.69 -2.93 1.87
C GLY A 29 12.82 -4.01 1.19
N PRO A 30 12.07 -4.82 1.96
CA PRO A 30 11.34 -5.97 1.42
C PRO A 30 10.30 -5.57 0.36
N PHE A 31 9.64 -4.42 0.51
CA PHE A 31 8.65 -3.99 -0.47
C PHE A 31 9.28 -3.57 -1.80
N SER A 32 10.44 -2.90 -1.77
CA SER A 32 11.20 -2.59 -2.99
C SER A 32 11.63 -3.86 -3.74
N ASN A 33 11.96 -4.94 -3.03
CA ASN A 33 12.25 -6.25 -3.65
C ASN A 33 11.01 -6.82 -4.34
N TYR A 34 9.85 -6.78 -3.68
CA TYR A 34 8.57 -7.16 -4.27
C TYR A 34 8.27 -6.39 -5.55
N LEU A 35 8.44 -5.06 -5.55
CA LEU A 35 8.22 -4.23 -6.73
C LEU A 35 9.19 -4.59 -7.86
N ALA A 36 10.49 -4.72 -7.56
CA ALA A 36 11.50 -5.04 -8.55
C ALA A 36 11.21 -6.38 -9.25
N ILE A 37 10.86 -7.42 -8.49
CA ILE A 37 10.53 -8.72 -9.06
C ILE A 37 9.21 -8.65 -9.85
N SER A 38 8.20 -7.91 -9.37
CA SER A 38 6.93 -7.72 -10.08
C SER A 38 7.10 -7.18 -11.51
N THR A 39 8.08 -6.29 -11.73
CA THR A 39 8.38 -5.76 -13.08
C THR A 39 8.92 -6.79 -14.07
N SER A 40 9.44 -7.91 -13.57
CA SER A 40 9.97 -9.01 -14.39
C SER A 40 8.95 -10.12 -14.65
N LEU A 41 7.74 -9.99 -14.09
CA LEU A 41 6.66 -10.97 -14.19
C LEU A 41 5.60 -10.51 -15.20
N ASP A 42 4.45 -11.21 -15.20
CA ASP A 42 3.30 -10.88 -16.05
C ASP A 42 2.83 -9.42 -15.91
N SER A 43 2.33 -8.85 -17.00
CA SER A 43 1.88 -7.45 -17.07
C SER A 43 0.80 -7.06 -16.06
N LEU A 44 -0.06 -8.01 -15.64
CA LEU A 44 -1.08 -7.79 -14.61
C LEU A 44 -0.46 -7.74 -13.21
N ILE A 45 0.58 -8.55 -12.96
CA ILE A 45 1.33 -8.52 -11.70
C ILE A 45 2.04 -7.17 -11.56
N GLU A 46 2.70 -6.69 -12.62
CA GLU A 46 3.33 -5.35 -12.64
C GLU A 46 2.30 -4.23 -12.42
N GLN A 47 1.13 -4.31 -13.05
CA GLN A 47 0.06 -3.32 -12.87
C GLN A 47 -0.47 -3.32 -11.43
N GLN A 48 -0.75 -4.49 -10.86
CA GLN A 48 -1.20 -4.59 -9.46
C GLN A 48 -0.13 -4.06 -8.51
N SER A 49 1.15 -4.37 -8.75
CA SER A 49 2.23 -3.90 -7.88
C SER A 49 2.36 -2.37 -7.87
N LYS A 50 2.06 -1.69 -8.99
CA LYS A 50 1.98 -0.21 -9.04
C LYS A 50 0.82 0.35 -8.21
N LEU A 51 -0.32 -0.33 -8.18
CA LEU A 51 -1.44 0.06 -7.32
C LEU A 51 -1.10 -0.11 -5.83
N VAL A 52 -0.40 -1.19 -5.48
CA VAL A 52 0.09 -1.45 -4.12
C VAL A 52 1.18 -0.45 -3.73
N ASP A 53 2.07 -0.06 -4.65
CA ASP A 53 3.06 1.00 -4.41
C ASP A 53 2.39 2.34 -4.05
N GLY A 54 1.34 2.70 -4.80
CA GLY A 54 0.50 3.86 -4.48
C GLY A 54 -0.11 3.76 -3.07
N LEU A 55 -0.64 2.60 -2.70
CA LEU A 55 -1.17 2.36 -1.35
C LEU A 55 -0.12 2.54 -0.26
N PHE A 56 1.08 1.97 -0.45
CA PHE A 56 2.15 2.04 0.53
C PHE A 56 2.63 3.48 0.72
N LYS A 57 2.78 4.24 -0.37
CA LYS A 57 3.11 5.67 -0.32
C LYS A 57 2.05 6.50 0.40
N LEU A 58 0.76 6.26 0.12
CA LEU A 58 -0.33 6.90 0.85
C LEU A 58 -0.27 6.57 2.35
N HIS A 59 0.07 5.33 2.71
CA HIS A 59 0.22 4.90 4.10
C HIS A 59 1.39 5.60 4.81
N ILE A 60 2.56 5.70 4.16
CA ILE A 60 3.69 6.50 4.67
C ILE A 60 3.28 7.95 4.90
N ASN A 61 2.62 8.56 3.91
CA ASN A 61 2.19 9.94 3.99
C ASN A 61 1.21 10.16 5.15
N LEU A 62 0.25 9.25 5.33
CA LEU A 62 -0.68 9.30 6.45
C LEU A 62 0.06 9.24 7.79
N VAL A 63 0.96 8.27 7.96
CA VAL A 63 1.76 8.14 9.18
C VAL A 63 2.56 9.41 9.44
N ASP A 64 3.29 9.94 8.46
CA ASP A 64 4.05 11.18 8.59
C ASP A 64 3.15 12.39 8.96
N ILE A 65 1.95 12.47 8.38
CA ILE A 65 0.94 13.48 8.76
C ILE A 65 0.55 13.32 10.23
N THR A 66 0.26 12.12 10.71
CA THR A 66 -0.10 11.88 12.11
C THR A 66 1.04 12.18 13.08
N LEU A 67 2.28 12.03 12.64
CA LEU A 67 3.47 12.31 13.45
C LEU A 67 3.79 13.81 13.52
N LYS A 68 3.41 14.58 12.51
CA LYS A 68 3.72 16.01 12.40
C LYS A 68 2.59 16.92 12.88
N TYR A 69 1.36 16.62 12.46
CA TYR A 69 0.19 17.46 12.72
C TYR A 69 -0.71 16.91 13.83
N LYS A 70 -1.46 17.80 14.45
CA LYS A 70 -2.51 17.44 15.42
C LYS A 70 -3.67 16.76 14.72
N LYS A 71 -4.34 15.87 15.46
CA LYS A 71 -5.62 15.27 15.07
C LYS A 71 -6.62 16.37 14.64
N PRO A 72 -7.32 16.21 13.51
CA PRO A 72 -8.41 17.09 13.12
C PRO A 72 -9.46 17.19 14.22
N LEU A 73 -10.09 18.36 14.34
CA LEU A 73 -11.13 18.56 15.36
C LEU A 73 -12.42 17.84 14.97
N LEU A 74 -12.70 17.77 13.66
CA LEU A 74 -13.94 17.20 13.17
C LEU A 74 -13.71 15.75 12.71
N PRO A 75 -14.54 14.78 13.14
CA PRO A 75 -14.39 13.39 12.73
C PRO A 75 -14.40 13.17 11.21
N GLN A 76 -15.18 13.96 10.48
CA GLN A 76 -15.21 13.89 9.02
C GLN A 76 -13.88 14.28 8.36
N GLU A 77 -13.10 15.18 8.97
CA GLU A 77 -11.79 15.60 8.47
C GLU A 77 -10.76 14.48 8.66
N GLU A 78 -10.80 13.79 9.80
CA GLU A 78 -10.01 12.58 10.03
C GLU A 78 -10.40 11.47 9.06
N GLY A 79 -11.69 11.34 8.76
CA GLY A 79 -12.24 10.38 7.81
C GLY A 79 -11.72 10.54 6.37
N ILE A 80 -11.30 11.74 5.95
CA ILE A 80 -10.73 11.97 4.61
C ILE A 80 -9.44 11.16 4.41
N PHE A 81 -8.58 11.13 5.43
CA PHE A 81 -7.31 10.43 5.38
C PHE A 81 -7.51 8.91 5.34
N MET A 82 -8.32 8.38 6.25
CA MET A 82 -8.63 6.95 6.31
C MET A 82 -9.36 6.49 5.05
N GLY A 83 -10.35 7.27 4.59
CA GLY A 83 -11.13 6.98 3.39
C GLY A 83 -10.27 6.91 2.13
N THR A 84 -9.19 7.70 2.05
CA THR A 84 -8.25 7.64 0.92
C THR A 84 -7.54 6.28 0.83
N ILE A 85 -7.06 5.76 1.96
CA ILE A 85 -6.44 4.43 2.05
C ILE A 85 -7.46 3.33 1.73
N MET A 86 -8.66 3.41 2.32
CA MET A 86 -9.73 2.43 2.09
C MET A 86 -10.14 2.37 0.61
N LYS A 87 -10.29 3.51 -0.05
CA LYS A 87 -10.59 3.57 -1.49
C LYS A 87 -9.49 2.92 -2.33
N GLN A 88 -8.22 3.12 -1.97
CA GLN A 88 -7.11 2.48 -2.69
C GLN A 88 -7.09 0.95 -2.49
N ILE A 89 -7.41 0.48 -1.29
CA ILE A 89 -7.61 -0.96 -1.02
C ILE A 89 -8.72 -1.53 -1.91
N GLU A 90 -9.85 -0.84 -2.02
CA GLU A 90 -10.97 -1.24 -2.89
C GLU A 90 -10.58 -1.28 -4.38
N VAL A 91 -9.79 -0.30 -4.85
CA VAL A 91 -9.26 -0.29 -6.23
C VAL A 91 -8.42 -1.54 -6.51
N ILE A 92 -7.54 -1.92 -5.59
CA ILE A 92 -6.70 -3.12 -5.74
C ILE A 92 -7.54 -4.40 -5.74
N LYS A 93 -8.52 -4.49 -4.84
CA LYS A 93 -9.45 -5.63 -4.77
C LYS A 93 -10.27 -5.75 -6.05
N LYS A 94 -10.83 -4.65 -6.55
CA LYS A 94 -11.58 -4.61 -7.81
C LYS A 94 -10.71 -5.03 -8.99
N PHE A 95 -9.51 -4.46 -9.11
CA PHE A 95 -8.54 -4.87 -10.13
C PHE A 95 -8.30 -6.37 -10.08
N THR A 96 -8.14 -6.95 -8.89
CA THR A 96 -7.93 -8.39 -8.73
C THR A 96 -9.13 -9.19 -9.24
N THR A 97 -10.35 -8.88 -8.78
CA THR A 97 -11.57 -9.61 -9.20
C THR A 97 -11.82 -9.52 -10.71
N GLU A 98 -11.50 -8.40 -11.36
CA GLU A 98 -11.65 -8.23 -12.82
C GLU A 98 -10.58 -8.98 -13.64
N ASN A 99 -9.51 -9.45 -13.01
CA ASN A 99 -8.35 -10.04 -13.68
C ASN A 99 -7.98 -11.44 -13.15
N GLU A 100 -8.64 -11.96 -12.11
CA GLU A 100 -8.28 -13.22 -11.42
C GLU A 100 -8.33 -14.46 -12.33
N THR A 101 -9.19 -14.47 -13.35
CA THR A 101 -9.27 -15.55 -14.34
C THR A 101 -8.07 -15.59 -15.29
N ARG A 102 -7.34 -14.47 -15.42
CA ARG A 102 -6.13 -14.33 -16.24
C ARG A 102 -4.85 -14.53 -15.44
N SER A 103 -4.87 -14.21 -14.14
CA SER A 103 -3.72 -14.39 -13.25
C SER A 103 -4.18 -14.66 -11.82
N GLU A 104 -4.07 -15.92 -11.39
CA GLU A 104 -4.38 -16.35 -10.03
C GLU A 104 -3.41 -15.75 -8.99
N TYR A 105 -2.23 -15.31 -9.43
CA TYR A 105 -1.24 -14.63 -8.58
C TYR A 105 -1.76 -13.33 -7.98
N LEU A 106 -2.70 -12.65 -8.64
CA LEU A 106 -3.29 -11.41 -8.12
C LEU A 106 -4.04 -11.65 -6.80
N LEU A 107 -4.62 -12.85 -6.62
CA LEU A 107 -5.30 -13.24 -5.39
C LEU A 107 -4.33 -13.37 -4.21
N CYS A 108 -3.08 -13.73 -4.49
CA CYS A 108 -2.04 -13.88 -3.47
C CYS A 108 -1.75 -12.54 -2.77
N VAL A 109 -1.76 -11.45 -3.53
CA VAL A 109 -1.57 -10.09 -3.01
C VAL A 109 -2.85 -9.58 -2.36
N SER A 110 -3.98 -9.65 -3.08
CA SER A 110 -5.26 -9.10 -2.63
C SER A 110 -5.81 -9.76 -1.37
N ARG A 111 -5.43 -11.01 -1.07
CA ARG A 111 -5.86 -11.71 0.16
C ARG A 111 -5.40 -11.00 1.43
N PHE A 112 -4.27 -10.31 1.39
CA PHE A 112 -3.65 -9.70 2.57
C PHE A 112 -3.60 -8.18 2.52
N ILE A 113 -4.11 -7.57 1.43
CA ILE A 113 -4.08 -6.12 1.24
C ILE A 113 -4.82 -5.36 2.35
N ASP A 114 -5.76 -6.01 3.02
CA ASP A 114 -6.49 -5.45 4.15
C ASP A 114 -5.61 -5.14 5.36
N ILE A 115 -4.36 -5.61 5.43
CA ILE A 115 -3.43 -5.20 6.49
C ILE A 115 -3.32 -3.68 6.60
N PHE A 116 -3.40 -2.94 5.48
CA PHE A 116 -3.38 -1.48 5.45
C PHE A 116 -4.63 -0.83 6.06
N SER A 117 -5.71 -1.59 6.24
CA SER A 117 -6.92 -1.12 6.92
C SER A 117 -6.79 -1.02 8.44
N TRP A 118 -5.63 -1.40 9.01
CA TRP A 118 -5.34 -1.29 10.45
C TRP A 118 -5.65 0.12 11.00
N ILE A 119 -5.48 1.16 10.18
CA ILE A 119 -5.73 2.56 10.55
C ILE A 119 -7.17 2.85 11.00
N THR A 120 -8.14 1.99 10.64
CA THR A 120 -9.55 2.10 11.04
C THR A 120 -9.92 1.15 12.18
N GLN A 121 -9.01 0.28 12.59
CA GLN A 121 -9.26 -0.75 13.59
C GLN A 121 -9.09 -0.20 15.00
N ARG A 122 -9.95 -0.66 15.91
CA ARG A 122 -9.84 -0.38 17.35
C ARG A 122 -9.09 -1.47 18.10
N GLU A 123 -9.26 -2.72 17.66
CA GLU A 123 -8.67 -3.92 18.29
C GLU A 123 -7.56 -4.46 17.37
N ILE A 124 -6.40 -3.78 17.39
CA ILE A 124 -5.27 -4.10 16.51
C ILE A 124 -4.68 -5.48 16.80
N GLY A 125 -4.62 -5.88 18.08
CA GLY A 125 -4.12 -7.20 18.48
C GLY A 125 -4.89 -8.33 17.80
N ASP A 126 -6.20 -8.36 17.99
CA ASP A 126 -7.09 -9.39 17.41
C ASP A 126 -7.08 -9.33 15.87
N PHE A 127 -7.09 -8.12 15.30
CA PHE A 127 -7.01 -7.92 13.85
C PHE A 127 -5.74 -8.52 13.25
N LEU A 128 -4.56 -8.22 13.83
CA LEU A 128 -3.28 -8.73 13.35
C LEU A 128 -3.12 -10.22 13.66
N GLU A 129 -3.66 -10.73 14.77
CA GLU A 129 -3.64 -12.16 15.08
C GLU A 129 -4.34 -12.97 13.97
N ILE A 130 -5.55 -12.53 13.58
CA ILE A 130 -6.31 -13.19 12.50
C ILE A 130 -5.54 -13.14 11.18
N LEU A 131 -4.95 -12.00 10.83
CA LEU A 131 -4.17 -11.85 9.60
C LEU A 131 -2.88 -12.68 9.62
N ASN A 132 -2.15 -12.68 10.72
CA ASN A 132 -0.89 -13.43 10.89
C ASN A 132 -1.15 -14.94 10.86
N ASN A 133 -2.24 -15.41 11.46
CA ASN A 133 -2.65 -16.81 11.36
C ASN A 133 -2.93 -17.22 9.91
N LYS A 134 -3.67 -16.39 9.16
CA LYS A 134 -3.90 -16.61 7.71
C LYS A 134 -2.60 -16.58 6.91
N LEU A 135 -1.70 -15.65 7.22
CA LEU A 135 -0.41 -15.49 6.53
C LEU A 135 0.50 -16.69 6.78
N SER A 136 0.53 -17.20 8.02
CA SER A 136 1.29 -18.40 8.40
C SER A 136 0.83 -19.64 7.65
N ILE A 137 -0.49 -19.85 7.55
CA ILE A 137 -1.08 -20.94 6.75
C ILE A 137 -0.65 -20.80 5.29
N TYR A 138 -0.82 -19.60 4.71
CA TYR A 138 -0.48 -19.34 3.32
C TYR A 138 1.03 -19.52 3.02
N LYS A 139 1.89 -19.10 3.94
CA LYS A 139 3.35 -19.31 3.87
C LYS A 139 3.68 -20.80 3.87
N ASN A 140 3.04 -21.59 4.72
CA ASN A 140 3.20 -23.04 4.73
C ASN A 140 2.72 -23.67 3.41
N ASP A 141 1.62 -23.20 2.83
CA ASP A 141 1.11 -23.69 1.54
C ASP A 141 2.11 -23.43 0.40
N ILE A 142 2.73 -22.25 0.36
CA ILE A 142 3.79 -21.92 -0.60
C ILE A 142 5.03 -22.79 -0.37
N MET A 143 5.40 -23.04 0.88
CA MET A 143 6.61 -23.80 1.22
C MET A 143 6.45 -25.30 1.00
N ASN A 144 5.25 -25.84 1.23
CA ASN A 144 4.98 -27.28 1.21
C ASN A 144 4.33 -27.77 -0.10
N GLY A 145 3.64 -26.90 -0.85
CA GLY A 145 2.46 -27.35 -1.59
C GLY A 145 2.30 -26.98 -3.07
N THR A 146 3.17 -26.21 -3.72
CA THR A 146 2.92 -25.86 -5.15
C THR A 146 4.09 -26.23 -6.07
N PRO A 147 4.02 -27.40 -6.74
CA PRO A 147 4.90 -27.76 -7.85
C PRO A 147 4.85 -26.78 -9.05
N SER A 148 3.94 -25.81 -9.03
CA SER A 148 3.56 -24.94 -10.15
C SER A 148 4.25 -23.57 -10.18
N TYR A 149 4.85 -23.12 -9.07
CA TYR A 149 5.51 -21.82 -9.06
C TYR A 149 6.96 -21.95 -9.51
N ASP A 150 7.32 -21.23 -10.57
CA ASP A 150 8.71 -21.07 -10.92
C ASP A 150 9.47 -20.35 -9.79
N ARG A 151 10.80 -20.42 -9.86
CA ARG A 151 11.69 -19.84 -8.86
C ARG A 151 11.49 -18.33 -8.68
N VAL A 152 11.02 -17.62 -9.72
CA VAL A 152 10.84 -16.16 -9.70
C VAL A 152 9.56 -15.81 -8.95
N HIS A 153 8.44 -16.48 -9.24
CA HIS A 153 7.18 -16.32 -8.51
C HIS A 153 7.31 -16.67 -7.03
N LYS A 154 8.09 -17.71 -6.70
CA LYS A 154 8.37 -18.04 -5.30
C LYS A 154 9.08 -16.91 -4.58
N LYS A 155 10.16 -16.36 -5.16
CA LYS A 155 10.88 -15.22 -4.58
C LYS A 155 10.01 -13.97 -4.47
N TRP A 156 9.16 -13.74 -5.46
CA TRP A 156 8.19 -12.65 -5.45
C TRP A 156 7.22 -12.79 -4.26
N LEU A 157 6.61 -13.97 -4.08
CA LEU A 157 5.73 -14.24 -2.94
C LEU A 157 6.46 -14.14 -1.60
N GLU A 158 7.68 -14.65 -1.50
CA GLU A 158 8.52 -14.53 -0.31
C GLU A 158 8.75 -13.06 0.07
N SER A 159 9.08 -12.19 -0.90
CA SER A 159 9.26 -10.75 -0.66
C SER A 159 7.97 -10.03 -0.25
N TRP A 160 6.82 -10.47 -0.78
CA TRP A 160 5.52 -9.96 -0.36
C TRP A 160 5.18 -10.38 1.08
N ILE A 161 5.39 -11.65 1.43
CA ILE A 161 5.20 -12.16 2.79
C ILE A 161 6.10 -11.42 3.78
N GLU A 162 7.38 -11.24 3.46
CA GLU A 162 8.32 -10.49 4.30
C GLU A 162 7.83 -9.05 4.53
N THR A 163 7.29 -8.40 3.49
CA THR A 163 6.70 -7.06 3.61
C THR A 163 5.54 -7.05 4.60
N LEU A 164 4.63 -8.04 4.51
CA LEU A 164 3.47 -8.16 5.39
C LEU A 164 3.87 -8.42 6.85
N GLU A 165 4.84 -9.31 7.08
CA GLU A 165 5.38 -9.60 8.41
C GLU A 165 5.97 -8.34 9.04
N LYS A 166 6.81 -7.60 8.29
CA LYS A 166 7.40 -6.35 8.77
C LYS A 166 6.37 -5.26 9.04
N LEU A 167 5.32 -5.17 8.21
CA LEU A 167 4.24 -4.21 8.41
C LEU A 167 3.41 -4.57 9.66
N SER A 168 3.13 -5.86 9.88
CA SER A 168 2.47 -6.38 11.08
C SER A 168 3.27 -6.01 12.34
N ASP A 169 4.58 -6.29 12.34
CA ASP A 169 5.49 -5.91 13.43
C ASP A 169 5.51 -4.39 13.67
N PHE A 170 5.55 -3.60 12.59
CA PHE A 170 5.52 -2.14 12.69
C PHE A 170 4.24 -1.65 13.38
N VAL A 171 3.07 -2.16 12.97
CA VAL A 171 1.79 -1.76 13.55
C VAL A 171 1.70 -2.21 15.01
N MET A 172 2.08 -3.45 15.31
CA MET A 172 2.05 -4.01 16.68
C MET A 172 2.92 -3.21 17.65
N ASN A 173 4.13 -2.82 17.22
CA ASN A 173 5.08 -2.11 18.08
C ASN A 173 4.75 -0.62 18.28
N ASN A 174 4.06 0.02 17.34
CA ASN A 174 3.87 1.47 17.34
C ASN A 174 2.42 1.92 17.54
N TYR A 175 1.46 1.07 17.18
CA TYR A 175 0.04 1.42 17.06
C TYR A 175 -0.88 0.34 17.64
N LEU A 176 -0.47 -0.38 18.69
CA LEU A 176 -1.29 -1.41 19.35
C LEU A 176 -2.70 -0.92 19.76
N ASN A 177 -2.85 0.37 20.06
CA ASN A 177 -4.13 0.99 20.44
C ASN A 177 -4.84 1.70 19.28
N GLY A 178 -4.45 1.42 18.03
CA GLY A 178 -4.94 2.08 16.83
C GLY A 178 -4.15 3.34 16.44
N LEU A 179 -4.57 3.95 15.33
CA LEU A 179 -3.90 5.12 14.77
C LEU A 179 -3.92 6.28 15.77
N THR A 180 -2.73 6.79 16.09
CA THR A 180 -2.54 7.87 17.06
C THR A 180 -1.85 9.05 16.41
N TRP A 181 -2.41 10.26 16.62
CA TRP A 181 -1.81 11.51 16.18
C TRP A 181 -0.84 12.01 17.26
N MET A 182 0.45 12.03 16.93
CA MET A 182 1.53 12.46 17.83
C MET A 182 2.01 13.88 17.53
N GLY A 183 1.57 14.45 16.41
CA GLY A 183 1.98 15.76 15.95
C GLY A 183 1.45 16.92 16.77
N THR A 184 2.15 18.04 16.66
CA THR A 184 1.85 19.27 17.42
C THR A 184 1.52 20.46 16.52
N GLU A 185 1.83 20.35 15.24
CA GLU A 185 1.56 21.40 14.24
C GLU A 185 0.08 21.44 13.86
N LYS A 186 -0.38 22.58 13.36
CA LYS A 186 -1.74 22.70 12.82
C LYS A 186 -1.79 22.05 11.44
N LEU A 187 -2.80 21.24 11.21
CA LEU A 187 -3.02 20.61 9.92
C LEU A 187 -3.27 21.68 8.83
N PRO A 188 -2.52 21.66 7.72
CA PRO A 188 -2.79 22.50 6.56
C PRO A 188 -4.18 22.26 6.00
N VAL A 189 -4.89 23.34 5.67
CA VAL A 189 -6.26 23.29 5.10
C VAL A 189 -6.28 22.55 3.76
N GLN A 190 -5.18 22.58 3.02
CA GLN A 190 -5.00 21.91 1.73
C GLN A 190 -5.23 20.40 1.83
N PHE A 191 -4.81 19.75 2.92
CA PHE A 191 -5.06 18.33 3.14
C PHE A 191 -6.55 17.99 3.29
N LEU A 192 -7.35 18.93 3.80
CA LEU A 192 -8.79 18.76 4.02
C LEU A 192 -9.61 18.95 2.74
N LEU A 193 -9.03 19.56 1.70
CA LEU A 193 -9.68 19.74 0.40
C LEU A 193 -9.56 18.50 -0.50
N GLY A 194 -9.08 17.37 0.02
CA GLY A 194 -8.82 16.15 -0.75
C GLY A 194 -7.53 16.21 -1.57
N ASP A 195 -6.74 17.27 -1.38
CA ASP A 195 -5.54 17.58 -2.16
C ASP A 195 -4.26 17.07 -1.48
N ILE A 196 -4.36 16.00 -0.68
CA ILE A 196 -3.22 15.34 -0.03
C ILE A 196 -2.17 14.93 -1.08
N ALA A 197 -2.61 14.63 -2.30
CA ALA A 197 -1.72 14.28 -3.40
C ALA A 197 -1.08 15.51 -4.12
N SER A 198 -1.66 16.71 -4.00
CA SER A 198 -1.26 17.87 -4.82
C SER A 198 -0.09 18.68 -4.23
N GLU A 199 0.16 18.60 -2.91
CA GLU A 199 1.37 19.15 -2.26
C GLU A 199 2.63 18.31 -2.54
N PHE A 200 2.48 17.04 -2.93
CA PHE A 200 3.58 16.12 -3.23
C PHE A 200 3.73 15.85 -4.74
N ARG A 201 3.40 16.87 -5.56
CA ARG A 201 3.45 16.92 -7.04
C ARG A 201 4.78 16.52 -7.69
N ASN A 202 5.82 16.19 -6.92
CA ASN A 202 7.11 15.71 -7.40
C ASN A 202 7.18 14.19 -7.61
N PHE A 203 6.07 13.46 -7.42
CA PHE A 203 5.99 12.07 -7.84
C PHE A 203 4.97 11.92 -8.98
N ASP A 204 5.40 11.37 -10.12
CA ASP A 204 4.64 11.11 -11.36
C ASP A 204 3.30 10.34 -11.21
N HIS A 205 2.91 9.98 -9.99
CA HIS A 205 1.75 9.13 -9.68
C HIS A 205 0.39 9.81 -9.85
N LEU A 206 0.33 11.15 -9.94
CA LEU A 206 -0.92 11.87 -10.22
C LEU A 206 -1.44 11.63 -11.65
N ALA A 207 -0.58 11.26 -12.60
CA ALA A 207 -1.01 10.88 -13.94
C ALA A 207 -1.91 9.63 -13.88
N LEU A 208 -1.51 8.63 -13.08
CA LEU A 208 -2.24 7.39 -12.89
C LEU A 208 -3.57 7.61 -12.14
N PHE A 209 -3.59 8.48 -11.11
CA PHE A 209 -4.81 8.81 -10.37
C PHE A 209 -5.81 9.66 -11.16
N LYS A 210 -5.35 10.51 -12.08
CA LYS A 210 -6.22 11.29 -12.97
C LYS A 210 -6.84 10.41 -14.06
N GLU A 211 -6.12 9.40 -14.54
CA GLU A 211 -6.66 8.36 -15.42
C GLU A 211 -7.62 7.40 -14.70
N ILE A 212 -7.34 6.99 -13.46
CA ILE A 212 -8.20 6.08 -12.69
C ILE A 212 -9.52 6.74 -12.27
N ASN A 213 -9.53 8.04 -11.92
CA ASN A 213 -10.77 8.76 -11.58
C ASN A 213 -11.57 9.22 -12.83
N GLN A 214 -10.97 9.22 -14.03
CA GLN A 214 -11.69 9.35 -15.29
C GLN A 214 -12.08 7.94 -15.76
N GLY A 215 -13.16 7.40 -15.20
CA GLY A 215 -13.62 6.01 -15.35
C GLY A 215 -13.94 5.49 -16.76
N GLU A 216 -13.33 6.01 -17.83
CA GLU A 216 -13.52 5.56 -19.21
C GLU A 216 -12.22 5.29 -20.01
N ASN A 217 -11.02 5.69 -19.55
CA ASN A 217 -9.83 5.64 -20.43
C ASN A 217 -8.91 4.42 -20.28
N ILE A 218 -8.89 3.71 -19.15
CA ILE A 218 -8.04 2.51 -19.00
C ILE A 218 -8.45 1.41 -19.99
N VAL A 219 -9.74 1.34 -20.34
CA VAL A 219 -10.25 0.36 -21.31
C VAL A 219 -9.82 0.70 -22.75
N ARG A 220 -9.55 1.97 -23.09
CA ARG A 220 -9.10 2.35 -24.44
C ARG A 220 -7.61 2.09 -24.68
N ILE A 221 -6.76 2.39 -23.70
CA ILE A 221 -5.31 2.20 -23.83
C ILE A 221 -4.96 0.71 -23.93
N LEU A 222 -5.74 -0.16 -23.27
CA LEU A 222 -5.56 -1.62 -23.36
C LEU A 222 -6.18 -2.23 -24.63
N ARG A 223 -7.21 -1.62 -25.22
CA ARG A 223 -7.78 -2.11 -26.49
C ARG A 223 -6.93 -1.73 -27.70
N HIS A 224 -6.23 -0.60 -27.66
CA HIS A 224 -5.44 -0.12 -28.79
C HIS A 224 -4.11 -0.87 -29.02
N ARG A 225 -3.70 -1.74 -28.09
CA ARG A 225 -2.54 -2.63 -28.27
C ARG A 225 -2.88 -4.00 -28.86
N SER A 226 -4.16 -4.35 -28.95
CA SER A 226 -4.60 -5.66 -29.45
C SER A 226 -5.02 -5.65 -30.92
N ASP A 227 -5.18 -4.47 -31.53
CA ASP A 227 -5.71 -4.31 -32.88
C ASP A 227 -4.63 -3.98 -33.94
N ASP A 228 -3.33 -3.97 -33.59
CA ASP A 228 -2.24 -3.53 -34.50
C ASP A 228 -1.29 -4.65 -34.99
N ASP A 229 -1.62 -5.92 -34.76
CA ASP A 229 -0.88 -7.09 -35.29
C ASP A 229 -1.67 -7.82 -36.39
N GLY A 230 -2.26 -7.07 -37.31
CA GLY A 230 -3.11 -7.69 -38.33
C GLY A 230 -3.35 -6.87 -39.57
N GLU A 231 -2.29 -6.45 -40.28
CA GLU A 231 -2.36 -6.23 -41.74
C GLU A 231 -0.95 -6.01 -42.35
N THR A 232 -0.29 -7.08 -42.77
CA THR A 232 0.70 -7.01 -43.86
C THR A 232 0.19 -7.81 -45.05
N SER A 233 -0.49 -7.07 -45.92
CA SER A 233 -0.44 -7.14 -47.39
C SER A 233 -0.08 -8.47 -48.05
N THR A 234 -1.09 -9.16 -48.58
CA THR A 234 -0.96 -9.90 -49.84
C THR A 234 -1.63 -9.08 -50.94
N SER A 235 -0.82 -8.29 -51.64
CA SER A 235 -1.21 -7.67 -52.91
C SER A 235 -1.07 -8.70 -54.04
N VAL A 236 -2.13 -8.74 -54.84
CA VAL A 236 -2.30 -9.46 -56.09
C VAL A 236 -1.32 -8.95 -57.14
N GLU A 237 -0.58 -9.86 -57.78
CA GLU A 237 -0.32 -9.91 -59.23
C GLU A 237 -0.34 -11.38 -59.68
#